data_AF-A0A6A9QCH4-F1
#
_entry.id   AF-A0A6A9QCH4-F1
#
_cell.length_a   1.000
_cell.length_b   1.000
_cell.length_c   1.000
_cell.angle_alpha   90.00
_cell.angle_beta   90.00
_cell.angle_gamma   90.00
#
_symmetry.space_group_name_H-M   'P 1'
#
loop_
_entity.id
_entity.type
_entity.pdbx_description
1 polymer ?
#
loop_
_entity_poly.entity_id
_entity_poly.type
_entity_poly.pdbx_seq_one_letter_code
_entity_poly.pdbx_strand_id
1 'polypeptide(L)'
;MMFLQDALIVALLGLTHGLDPDHIATARILKNSVKVLKFSIFHSLGFAILAIPLTVILIITSINSVYLNIIGNLIGISVALILLASAILGKEFEIEPKEMGLLQGSLAVTPSKIITVVLAISLDNIIYSTAIVGIFILSSTFSIFALSSLNMIPRKFDKPINVAISLLTIIFLGFSTFEVL
;
A
#
# COMPACT_ATOMS: atom_id res chain seq x y z
N MET A 1 -13.81 -11.03 -12.26
CA MET A 1 -14.23 -10.42 -10.98
C MET A 1 -15.15 -9.24 -11.26
N MET A 2 -15.98 -8.80 -10.31
CA MET A 2 -16.88 -7.65 -10.51
C MET A 2 -16.21 -6.36 -10.02
N PHE A 3 -16.04 -5.37 -10.91
CA PHE A 3 -15.42 -4.06 -10.61
C PHE A 3 -15.85 -3.43 -9.28
N LEU A 4 -17.14 -3.53 -8.93
CA LEU A 4 -17.67 -2.97 -7.68
C LEU A 4 -17.06 -3.63 -6.42
N GLN A 5 -16.84 -4.94 -6.46
CA GLN A 5 -16.21 -5.68 -5.35
C GLN A 5 -14.76 -5.24 -5.18
N ASP A 6 -14.01 -5.18 -6.28
CA ASP A 6 -12.59 -4.78 -6.26
C ASP A 6 -12.45 -3.32 -5.80
N ALA A 7 -13.34 -2.44 -6.23
CA ALA A 7 -13.41 -1.05 -5.80
C ALA A 7 -13.63 -0.92 -4.28
N LEU A 8 -14.53 -1.72 -3.70
CA LEU A 8 -14.78 -1.72 -2.26
C LEU A 8 -13.59 -2.24 -1.47
N ILE A 9 -12.98 -3.34 -1.92
CA ILE A 9 -11.77 -3.91 -1.30
C ILE A 9 -10.65 -2.88 -1.33
N VAL A 10 -10.43 -2.25 -2.47
CA VAL A 10 -9.34 -1.28 -2.67
C VAL A 10 -9.58 0.01 -1.88
N ALA A 11 -10.83 0.47 -1.77
CA ALA A 11 -11.17 1.58 -0.90
C ALA A 11 -10.85 1.26 0.57
N LEU A 12 -11.19 0.06 1.05
CA LEU A 12 -10.84 -0.39 2.40
C LEU A 12 -9.33 -0.48 2.58
N LEU A 13 -8.60 -1.03 1.60
CA LEU A 13 -7.13 -1.11 1.62
C LEU A 13 -6.50 0.28 1.72
N GLY A 14 -6.95 1.25 0.91
CA GLY A 14 -6.46 2.62 0.99
C GLY A 14 -6.81 3.28 2.33
N LEU A 15 -8.02 3.06 2.85
CA LEU A 15 -8.39 3.53 4.18
C LEU A 15 -7.48 2.94 5.27
N THR A 16 -7.18 1.65 5.23
CA THR A 16 -6.27 1.03 6.20
C THR A 16 -4.82 1.44 6.01
N HIS A 17 -4.39 1.72 4.77
CA HIS A 17 -3.03 2.16 4.47
C HIS A 17 -2.69 3.48 5.16
N GLY A 18 -3.67 4.39 5.34
CA GLY A 18 -3.45 5.61 6.11
C GLY A 18 -3.17 5.40 7.60
N LEU A 19 -3.37 4.19 8.13
CA LEU A 19 -3.01 3.79 9.50
C LEU A 19 -1.55 3.32 9.61
N ASP A 20 -0.80 3.26 8.50
CA ASP A 20 0.59 2.81 8.56
C ASP A 20 1.43 3.78 9.43
N PRO A 21 2.29 3.28 10.33
CA PRO A 21 2.92 4.13 11.34
C PRO A 21 3.91 5.16 10.83
N ASP A 22 4.52 4.93 9.67
CA ASP A 22 5.35 5.92 8.98
C ASP A 22 4.53 7.14 8.53
N HIS A 23 3.29 6.95 8.07
CA HIS A 23 2.36 8.04 7.76
C HIS A 23 2.00 8.83 9.00
N ILE A 24 1.71 8.14 10.10
CA ILE A 24 1.32 8.75 11.37
C ILE A 24 2.49 9.52 11.98
N ALA A 25 3.69 8.94 11.96
CA ALA A 25 4.91 9.56 12.47
C ALA A 25 5.26 10.82 11.66
N THR A 26 5.25 10.71 10.33
CA THR A 26 5.52 11.83 9.43
C THR A 26 4.50 12.95 9.60
N ALA A 27 3.21 12.60 9.64
CA ALA A 27 2.14 13.56 9.83
C ALA A 27 2.24 14.32 11.16
N ARG A 28 2.69 13.67 12.24
CA ARG A 28 2.94 14.32 13.55
C ARG A 28 4.09 15.33 13.51
N ILE A 29 5.12 15.06 12.72
CA ILE A 29 6.23 16.01 12.52
C ILE A 29 5.74 17.24 11.74
N LEU A 30 4.86 17.01 10.77
CA LEU A 30 4.22 18.04 9.95
C LEU A 30 3.09 18.72 10.74
N LYS A 31 3.44 19.60 11.69
CA LYS A 31 2.50 20.36 12.57
C LYS A 31 1.48 21.27 11.87
N ASN A 32 1.35 21.25 10.55
CA ASN A 32 0.49 22.12 9.76
C ASN A 32 -0.36 21.30 8.78
N SER A 33 -1.68 21.49 8.80
CA SER A 33 -2.66 20.73 8.00
C SER A 33 -2.40 20.81 6.49
N VAL A 34 -1.92 21.94 5.98
CA VAL A 34 -1.57 22.09 4.55
C VAL A 34 -0.34 21.25 4.21
N LYS A 35 0.63 21.14 5.12
CA LYS A 35 1.81 20.27 4.93
C LYS A 35 1.42 18.80 4.98
N VAL A 36 0.53 18.41 5.90
CA VAL A 36 -0.04 17.06 5.96
C VAL A 36 -0.79 16.74 4.68
N LEU A 37 -1.67 17.63 4.21
CA LEU A 37 -2.42 17.41 2.97
C LEU A 37 -1.49 17.21 1.77
N LYS A 38 -0.45 18.06 1.64
CA LYS A 38 0.57 17.89 0.61
C LYS A 38 1.26 16.52 0.74
N PHE A 39 1.69 16.15 1.94
CA PHE A 39 2.28 14.83 2.19
C PHE A 39 1.35 13.69 1.77
N SER A 40 0.08 13.68 2.20
CA SER A 40 -0.90 12.65 1.86
C SER A 40 -1.10 12.52 0.34
N ILE A 41 -1.20 13.66 -0.36
CA ILE A 41 -1.36 13.71 -1.81
C ILE A 41 -0.11 13.19 -2.51
N PHE A 42 1.08 13.70 -2.18
CA PHE A 42 2.31 13.29 -2.84
C PHE A 42 2.66 11.83 -2.55
N HIS A 43 2.42 11.36 -1.32
CA HIS A 43 2.59 9.96 -0.94
C HIS A 43 1.70 9.06 -1.80
N SER A 44 0.41 9.37 -1.88
CA SER A 44 -0.55 8.54 -2.60
C SER A 44 -0.38 8.65 -4.12
N LEU A 45 -0.10 9.83 -4.67
CA LEU A 45 0.10 10.02 -6.11
C LEU A 45 1.41 9.44 -6.63
N GLY A 46 2.47 9.35 -5.81
CA GLY A 46 3.70 8.68 -6.24
C GLY A 46 3.48 7.21 -6.59
N PHE A 47 2.50 6.55 -5.94
CA PHE A 47 2.10 5.20 -6.32
C PHE A 47 1.52 5.16 -7.74
N ALA A 48 0.77 6.16 -8.19
CA ALA A 48 0.23 6.20 -9.56
C ALA A 48 1.33 6.21 -10.63
N ILE A 49 2.47 6.86 -10.35
CA ILE A 49 3.62 6.94 -11.26
C ILE A 49 4.17 5.54 -11.58
N LEU A 50 4.12 4.63 -10.61
CA LEU A 50 4.56 3.24 -10.79
C LEU A 50 3.40 2.33 -11.23
N ALA A 51 2.26 2.43 -10.56
CA ALA A 51 1.15 1.49 -10.69
C ALA A 51 0.46 1.57 -12.05
N ILE A 52 0.22 2.77 -12.57
CA ILE A 52 -0.50 2.93 -13.85
C ILE A 52 0.35 2.40 -15.01
N PRO A 53 1.61 2.81 -15.20
CA PRO A 53 2.45 2.25 -16.26
C PRO A 53 2.64 0.75 -16.12
N LEU A 54 2.88 0.25 -14.91
CA LEU A 54 3.04 -1.18 -14.66
C LEU A 54 1.78 -1.95 -15.05
N THR A 55 0.61 -1.49 -14.61
CA THR A 55 -0.67 -2.14 -14.93
C THR A 55 -0.92 -2.16 -16.44
N VAL A 56 -0.68 -1.04 -17.12
CA VAL A 56 -0.82 -0.94 -18.57
C VAL A 56 0.13 -1.90 -19.31
N ILE A 57 1.41 -1.94 -18.91
CA ILE A 57 2.40 -2.84 -19.51
C ILE A 57 1.98 -4.30 -19.32
N LEU A 58 1.55 -4.68 -18.13
CA LEU A 58 1.20 -6.07 -17.82
C LEU A 58 -0.07 -6.52 -18.55
N ILE A 59 -1.06 -5.65 -18.71
CA ILE A 59 -2.25 -5.91 -19.54
C ILE A 59 -1.84 -6.09 -21.01
N ILE A 60 -1.06 -5.15 -21.57
CA ILE A 60 -0.66 -5.19 -22.99
C ILE A 60 0.21 -6.42 -23.30
N THR A 61 1.10 -6.80 -22.39
CA THR A 61 2.05 -7.91 -22.60
C THR A 61 1.44 -9.29 -22.39
N SER A 62 0.19 -9.38 -21.91
CA SER A 62 -0.52 -10.66 -21.67
C SER A 62 0.33 -11.66 -20.86
N ILE A 63 1.16 -11.16 -19.94
CA ILE A 63 1.99 -12.01 -19.09
C ILE A 63 1.03 -12.90 -18.28
N ASN A 64 1.31 -14.20 -18.30
CA ASN A 64 0.47 -15.19 -17.62
C ASN A 64 0.23 -14.77 -16.16
N SER A 65 -1.03 -14.49 -15.87
CA SER A 65 -1.51 -13.91 -14.61
C SER A 65 -1.17 -14.76 -13.38
N VAL A 66 -0.97 -16.07 -13.56
CA VAL A 66 -0.56 -17.01 -12.51
C VAL A 66 0.84 -16.69 -12.00
N TYR A 67 1.82 -16.50 -12.89
CA TYR A 67 3.20 -16.18 -12.48
C TYR A 67 3.30 -14.81 -11.85
N LEU A 68 2.56 -13.82 -12.38
CA LEU A 68 2.50 -12.49 -11.78
C LEU A 68 1.91 -12.52 -10.36
N ASN A 69 0.86 -13.31 -10.14
CA ASN A 69 0.24 -13.46 -8.83
C ASN A 69 1.22 -14.10 -7.83
N ILE A 70 1.88 -15.21 -8.21
CA ILE A 70 2.87 -15.89 -7.36
C ILE A 70 4.03 -14.96 -7.00
N ILE A 71 4.64 -14.30 -7.99
CA ILE A 71 5.76 -13.37 -7.76
C ILE A 71 5.33 -12.19 -6.89
N GLY A 72 4.16 -11.61 -7.16
CA GLY A 72 3.59 -10.53 -6.37
C GLY A 72 3.37 -10.92 -4.90
N ASN A 73 2.82 -12.11 -4.65
CA ASN A 73 2.62 -12.61 -3.29
C ASN A 73 3.95 -12.87 -2.57
N LEU A 74 4.94 -13.46 -3.23
CA LEU A 74 6.27 -13.70 -2.64
C LEU A 74 6.97 -12.40 -2.25
N ILE A 75 6.88 -11.37 -3.09
CA ILE A 75 7.39 -10.03 -2.78
C ILE A 75 6.64 -9.45 -1.59
N GLY A 76 5.31 -9.50 -1.59
CA GLY A 76 4.48 -8.99 -0.49
C GLY A 76 4.75 -9.69 0.86
N ILE A 77 4.95 -11.00 0.86
CA ILE A 77 5.34 -11.78 2.06
C ILE A 77 6.70 -11.33 2.57
N SER A 78 7.68 -11.15 1.66
CA SER A 78 9.02 -10.70 2.02
C SER A 78 9.00 -9.32 2.69
N VAL A 79 8.22 -8.38 2.15
CA VAL A 79 8.02 -7.05 2.73
C VAL A 79 7.33 -7.14 4.10
N ALA A 80 6.30 -7.97 4.23
CA ALA A 80 5.59 -8.14 5.50
C ALA A 80 6.46 -8.76 6.60
N LEU A 81 7.38 -9.66 6.25
CA LEU A 81 8.39 -10.23 7.17
C LEU A 81 9.38 -9.16 7.66
N ILE A 82 9.82 -8.26 6.76
CA ILE A 82 10.68 -7.13 7.14
C ILE A 82 9.93 -6.20 8.11
N LEU A 83 8.67 -5.87 7.82
CA LEU A 83 7.84 -5.05 8.73
C LEU A 83 7.65 -5.72 10.10
N LEU A 84 7.45 -7.04 10.13
CA LEU A 84 7.31 -7.81 11.36
C LEU A 84 8.60 -7.75 12.19
N ALA A 85 9.75 -7.97 11.54
CA ALA A 85 11.05 -7.87 12.18
C ALA A 85 11.30 -6.47 12.74
N SER A 86 10.95 -5.42 11.99
CA SER A 86 11.05 -4.02 12.43
C SER A 86 10.23 -3.77 13.70
N ALA A 87 8.97 -4.20 13.70
CA ALA A 87 8.04 -3.99 14.81
C ALA A 87 8.45 -4.75 16.08
N ILE A 88 8.98 -5.98 15.95
CA ILE A 88 9.46 -6.79 17.07
C ILE A 88 10.72 -6.17 17.68
N LEU A 89 11.70 -5.84 16.84
CA LEU A 89 13.02 -5.36 17.25
C LEU A 89 13.04 -3.88 17.63
N GLY A 90 11.97 -3.14 17.32
CA GLY A 90 11.90 -1.69 17.52
C GLY A 90 12.96 -0.94 16.70
N LYS A 91 13.37 -1.53 15.57
CA LYS A 91 14.36 -0.98 14.65
C LYS A 91 13.70 -0.82 13.28
N GLU A 92 13.80 0.33 12.67
CA GLU A 92 13.29 0.52 11.31
C GLU A 92 14.31 -0.09 10.33
N PHE A 93 13.90 -1.16 9.63
CA PHE A 93 14.67 -1.73 8.52
C PHE A 93 14.27 -1.03 7.24
N GLU A 94 14.93 0.09 6.99
CA GLU A 94 14.69 0.94 5.86
C GLU A 94 15.64 0.52 4.72
N ILE A 95 15.11 -0.14 3.69
CA ILE A 95 15.84 -0.41 2.43
C ILE A 95 15.70 0.86 1.60
N GLU A 96 16.60 1.82 1.80
CA GLU A 96 16.48 3.16 1.22
C GLU A 96 17.58 3.49 0.21
N PRO A 97 17.26 4.23 -0.86
CA PRO A 97 18.17 5.23 -1.38
C PRO A 97 18.18 6.42 -0.41
N LYS A 98 19.28 6.57 0.34
CA LYS A 98 19.50 7.58 1.40
C LYS A 98 19.30 9.06 0.99
N GLU A 99 18.94 9.34 -0.27
CA GLU A 99 18.89 10.68 -0.86
C GLU A 99 17.49 11.13 -1.32
N MET A 100 16.43 10.32 -1.16
CA MET A 100 15.12 10.62 -1.78
C MET A 100 14.11 11.40 -0.91
N GLY A 101 14.32 11.55 0.40
CA GLY A 101 13.51 12.43 1.25
C GLY A 101 11.98 12.21 1.11
N LEU A 102 11.21 13.28 0.84
CA LEU A 102 9.73 13.21 0.70
C LEU A 102 9.24 12.30 -0.45
N LEU A 103 10.09 11.98 -1.44
CA LEU A 103 9.76 11.06 -2.53
C LEU A 103 9.84 9.58 -2.12
N GLN A 104 10.45 9.29 -0.98
CA GLN A 104 10.68 7.93 -0.52
C GLN A 104 9.37 7.21 -0.14
N GLY A 105 8.52 7.85 0.67
CA GLY A 105 7.24 7.28 1.05
C GLY A 105 6.31 7.07 -0.16
N SER A 106 6.39 7.98 -1.14
CA SER A 106 5.51 7.94 -2.31
C SER A 106 5.83 6.80 -3.29
N LEU A 107 7.08 6.35 -3.33
CA LEU A 107 7.55 5.25 -4.19
C LEU A 107 7.70 3.92 -3.45
N ALA A 108 7.52 3.90 -2.12
CA ALA A 108 7.55 2.67 -1.33
C ALA A 108 6.43 1.71 -1.77
N VAL A 109 6.80 0.47 -2.07
CA VAL A 109 5.88 -0.59 -2.50
C VAL A 109 5.40 -1.36 -1.26
N THR A 110 4.18 -1.09 -0.82
CA THR A 110 3.55 -1.77 0.32
C THR A 110 2.63 -2.91 -0.15
N PRO A 111 2.30 -3.88 0.72
CA PRO A 111 1.37 -4.96 0.36
C PRO A 111 0.00 -4.47 -0.14
N SER A 112 -0.53 -3.38 0.45
CA SER A 112 -1.79 -2.77 0.01
C SER A 112 -1.70 -2.21 -1.41
N LYS A 113 -0.57 -1.58 -1.78
CA LYS A 113 -0.26 -1.13 -3.14
C LYS A 113 -0.12 -2.31 -4.11
N ILE A 114 0.53 -3.40 -3.71
CA ILE A 114 0.66 -4.62 -4.53
C ILE A 114 -0.72 -5.24 -4.80
N ILE A 115 -1.53 -5.47 -3.77
CA ILE A 115 -2.88 -6.04 -3.93
C ILE A 115 -3.74 -5.15 -4.82
N THR A 116 -3.62 -3.82 -4.69
CA THR A 116 -4.31 -2.88 -5.58
C THR A 116 -3.90 -3.08 -7.04
N VAL A 117 -2.61 -3.25 -7.33
CA VAL A 117 -2.11 -3.52 -8.68
C VAL A 117 -2.61 -4.87 -9.20
N VAL A 118 -2.60 -5.92 -8.38
CA VAL A 118 -3.11 -7.25 -8.76
C VAL A 118 -4.59 -7.18 -9.12
N LEU A 119 -5.42 -6.56 -8.27
CA LEU A 119 -6.85 -6.37 -8.53
C LEU A 119 -7.07 -5.52 -9.79
N ALA A 120 -6.29 -4.45 -9.96
CA ALA A 120 -6.35 -3.61 -11.15
C ALA A 120 -6.06 -4.40 -12.43
N ILE A 121 -4.97 -5.18 -12.47
CA ILE A 121 -4.59 -5.98 -13.65
C ILE A 121 -5.62 -7.08 -13.93
N SER A 122 -6.20 -7.68 -12.89
CA SER A 122 -7.17 -8.78 -13.03
C SER A 122 -8.45 -8.39 -13.79
N LEU A 123 -8.72 -7.09 -13.91
CA LEU A 123 -9.85 -6.55 -14.68
C LEU A 123 -9.64 -6.57 -16.19
N ASP A 124 -8.40 -6.76 -16.65
CA ASP A 124 -8.02 -6.83 -18.07
C ASP A 124 -8.58 -5.66 -18.92
N ASN A 125 -8.72 -4.49 -18.30
CA ASN A 125 -9.29 -3.30 -18.93
C ASN A 125 -8.62 -2.05 -18.37
N ILE A 126 -7.85 -1.35 -19.21
CA ILE A 126 -7.04 -0.20 -18.81
C ILE A 126 -7.85 0.86 -18.05
N ILE A 127 -9.11 1.13 -18.45
CA ILE A 127 -9.94 2.15 -17.81
C ILE A 127 -10.30 1.71 -16.39
N TYR A 128 -10.82 0.49 -16.22
CA TYR A 128 -11.20 -0.01 -14.90
C TYR A 128 -10.00 -0.24 -13.99
N SER A 129 -8.89 -0.74 -14.54
CA SER A 129 -7.63 -0.87 -13.81
C SER A 129 -7.11 0.48 -13.28
N THR A 130 -7.15 1.51 -14.12
CA THR A 130 -6.75 2.87 -13.72
C THR A 130 -7.71 3.42 -12.66
N ALA A 131 -9.01 3.17 -12.79
CA ALA A 131 -10.01 3.57 -11.81
C ALA A 131 -9.75 2.92 -10.44
N ILE A 132 -9.41 1.63 -10.40
CA ILE A 132 -9.02 0.93 -9.16
C ILE A 132 -7.83 1.61 -8.48
N VAL A 133 -6.77 1.90 -9.24
CA VAL A 133 -5.61 2.63 -8.70
C VAL A 133 -6.02 4.00 -8.16
N GLY A 134 -6.89 4.72 -8.88
CA GLY A 134 -7.43 6.02 -8.44
C GLY A 134 -8.21 5.92 -7.13
N ILE A 135 -9.04 4.88 -6.95
CA ILE A 135 -9.80 4.65 -5.72
C ILE A 135 -8.85 4.44 -4.53
N PHE A 136 -7.78 3.67 -4.71
CA PHE A 136 -6.76 3.51 -3.68
C PHE A 136 -6.16 4.86 -3.29
N ILE A 137 -5.73 5.65 -4.27
CA ILE A 137 -5.09 6.95 -4.05
C ILE A 137 -6.00 7.91 -3.28
N LEU A 138 -7.29 7.97 -3.66
CA LEU A 138 -8.25 8.84 -3.01
C LEU A 138 -8.51 8.41 -1.56
N SER A 139 -8.75 7.12 -1.35
CA SER A 139 -9.02 6.57 -0.02
C SER A 139 -7.80 6.63 0.90
N SER A 140 -6.59 6.37 0.40
CA SER A 140 -5.34 6.52 1.17
C SER A 140 -5.05 7.98 1.51
N THR A 141 -5.20 8.89 0.55
CA THR A 141 -5.01 10.33 0.79
C THR A 141 -5.96 10.82 1.88
N PHE A 142 -7.25 10.44 1.75
CA PHE A 142 -8.26 10.78 2.74
C PHE A 142 -7.91 10.24 4.12
N SER A 143 -7.55 8.95 4.21
CA SER A 143 -7.22 8.31 5.49
C SER A 143 -6.01 8.95 6.16
N ILE A 144 -4.89 9.13 5.46
CA ILE A 144 -3.68 9.77 6.02
C ILE A 144 -4.03 11.17 6.55
N PHE A 145 -4.75 11.96 5.75
CA PHE A 145 -5.12 13.33 6.13
C PHE A 145 -6.08 13.38 7.32
N ALA A 146 -7.12 12.53 7.32
CA ALA A 146 -8.12 12.47 8.38
C ALA A 146 -7.52 11.98 9.70
N LEU A 147 -6.75 10.88 9.68
CA LEU A 147 -6.13 10.30 10.88
C LEU A 147 -5.08 11.24 11.48
N SER A 148 -4.34 11.96 10.64
CA SER A 148 -3.44 13.02 11.09
C SER A 148 -4.20 14.15 11.79
N SER A 149 -5.36 14.56 11.26
CA SER A 149 -6.14 15.68 11.81
C SER A 149 -6.78 15.32 13.14
N LEU A 150 -7.12 14.04 13.33
CA LEU A 150 -7.75 13.54 14.56
C LEU A 150 -6.74 13.23 15.68
N ASN A 151 -5.43 13.20 15.39
CA ASN A 151 -4.36 12.89 16.35
C ASN A 151 -4.60 11.57 17.13
N MET A 152 -5.35 10.64 16.52
CA MET A 152 -6.08 9.57 17.21
C MET A 152 -5.27 8.30 17.49
N ILE A 153 -3.98 8.23 17.15
CA ILE A 153 -3.23 6.96 17.21
C ILE A 153 -2.12 7.02 18.27
N PRO A 154 -2.43 6.74 19.55
CA PRO A 154 -1.43 6.69 20.62
C PRO A 154 -0.22 5.85 20.22
N ARG A 155 1.01 6.34 20.47
CA ARG A 155 2.27 5.61 20.17
C ARG A 155 2.30 4.17 20.71
N LYS A 156 1.55 3.90 21.77
CA LYS A 156 1.38 2.54 22.34
C LYS A 156 0.72 1.53 21.39
N PHE A 157 -0.01 1.99 20.37
CA PHE A 157 -0.70 1.12 19.41
C PHE A 157 0.11 0.85 18.14
N ASP A 158 1.19 1.58 17.92
CA ASP A 158 2.07 1.44 16.74
C ASP A 158 2.59 0.00 16.59
N LYS A 159 3.29 -0.50 17.62
CA LYS A 159 3.82 -1.88 17.65
C LYS A 159 2.74 -2.95 17.44
N PRO A 160 1.63 -3.01 18.20
CA PRO A 160 0.62 -4.06 18.01
C PRO A 160 -0.10 -3.96 16.67
N ILE A 161 -0.31 -2.75 16.13
CA ILE A 161 -0.89 -2.57 14.79
C ILE A 161 0.04 -3.11 13.72
N ASN A 162 1.33 -2.76 13.74
CA ASN A 162 2.31 -3.26 12.76
C ASN A 162 2.45 -4.78 12.81
N VAL A 163 2.52 -5.37 14.01
CA VAL A 163 2.55 -6.83 14.16
C VAL A 163 1.29 -7.47 13.58
N ALA A 164 0.11 -6.91 13.85
CA ALA A 164 -1.15 -7.43 13.33
C ALA A 164 -1.21 -7.34 11.80
N ILE A 165 -0.87 -6.18 11.22
CA ILE A 165 -0.87 -5.97 9.76
C ILE A 165 0.12 -6.92 9.08
N SER A 166 1.35 -7.05 9.60
CA SER A 166 2.34 -7.98 9.06
C SER A 166 1.85 -9.42 9.06
N LEU A 167 1.31 -9.90 10.18
CA LEU A 167 0.83 -11.28 10.29
C LEU A 167 -0.36 -11.53 9.37
N LEU A 168 -1.35 -10.63 9.34
CA LEU A 168 -2.50 -10.74 8.45
C LEU A 168 -2.07 -10.77 6.98
N THR A 169 -1.10 -9.93 6.61
CA THR A 169 -0.55 -9.89 5.25
C THR A 169 0.15 -11.20 4.88
N ILE A 170 1.02 -11.73 5.76
CA ILE A 170 1.72 -13.01 5.52
C ILE A 170 0.72 -14.14 5.35
N ILE A 171 -0.28 -14.22 6.23
CA ILE A 171 -1.32 -15.26 6.19
C ILE A 171 -2.11 -15.14 4.89
N PHE A 172 -2.65 -13.96 4.58
CA PHE A 172 -3.47 -13.74 3.40
C PHE A 172 -2.72 -14.05 2.09
N LEU A 173 -1.51 -13.53 1.93
CA LEU A 173 -0.70 -13.78 0.73
C LEU A 173 -0.21 -15.23 0.66
N GLY A 174 0.05 -15.87 1.79
CA GLY A 174 0.34 -17.30 1.88
C GLY A 174 -0.82 -18.15 1.36
N PHE A 175 -2.04 -17.86 1.80
CA PHE A 175 -3.25 -18.51 1.31
C PHE A 175 -3.48 -18.25 -0.18
N SER A 176 -3.38 -17.00 -0.63
CA SER A 176 -3.51 -16.62 -2.05
C SER A 176 -2.52 -17.36 -2.94
N THR A 177 -1.27 -17.54 -2.48
CA THR A 177 -0.26 -18.31 -3.23
C THR A 177 -0.62 -19.78 -3.32
N PHE A 178 -1.18 -20.36 -2.25
CA PHE A 178 -1.59 -21.76 -2.22
C PHE A 178 -2.82 -22.02 -3.12
N GLU A 179 -3.77 -21.09 -3.21
CA GLU A 179 -4.94 -21.24 -4.10
C GLU A 179 -4.60 -21.16 -5.59
N VAL A 180 -3.46 -20.53 -5.94
CA VAL A 180 -3.01 -20.34 -7.32
C VAL A 180 -2.13 -21.50 -7.81
N LEU A 181 -1.61 -22.35 -6.91
CA LEU A 181 -0.81 -23.55 -7.19
C LEU A 181 -1.69 -24.80 -7.36
#